data_AF-A0AA39IW30-F1
#
_entry.id   AF-A0AA39IW30-F1
#
_cell.length_a   1.000
_cell.length_b   1.000
_cell.length_c   1.000
_cell.angle_alpha   90.00
_cell.angle_beta   90.00
_cell.angle_gamma   90.00
#
_symmetry.space_group_name_H-M   'P 1'
#
loop_
_entity.id
_entity.type
_entity.pdbx_description
1 polymer ?
#
loop_
_entity_poly.entity_id
_entity_poly.type
_entity_poly.pdbx_seq_one_letter_code
_entity_poly.pdbx_strand_id
1 'polypeptide(L)'
;MRNHLDLSGQHPYCHTCKRGFLNNNSFKTHYEQSARHHRDYEEGDRERRAEGWEDELARQQQDEENREDPVALEKVEDQAPMSRVEVGIAILNLKKRLQRQPIPKATVKQTCPVCLCPSSKMSVTKCGHVFCSSCIRQTFEKSQGCPSCRKPGHLDQLRKIDLRIH
;
A
#
# COMPACT_ATOMS: atom_id res chain seq x y z
N MET A 1 -13.86 -21.59 21.46
CA MET A 1 -13.07 -21.09 20.30
C MET A 1 -12.60 -19.64 20.44
N ARG A 2 -13.33 -18.72 21.09
CA ARG A 2 -12.92 -17.30 21.23
C ARG A 2 -11.60 -17.06 21.98
N ASN A 3 -11.30 -17.84 23.01
CA ASN A 3 -10.01 -17.75 23.72
C ASN A 3 -8.79 -17.94 22.80
N HIS A 4 -8.91 -18.66 21.67
CA HIS A 4 -7.83 -18.74 20.69
C HIS A 4 -7.65 -17.42 19.96
N LEU A 5 -8.74 -16.76 19.56
CA LEU A 5 -8.71 -15.47 18.86
C LEU A 5 -8.13 -14.36 19.76
N ASP A 6 -8.37 -14.43 21.07
CA ASP A 6 -7.90 -13.42 22.03
C ASP A 6 -6.42 -13.60 22.42
N LEU A 7 -5.86 -14.82 22.29
CA LEU A 7 -4.50 -15.15 22.73
C LEU A 7 -3.52 -15.39 21.57
N SER A 8 -4.02 -15.66 20.37
CA SER A 8 -3.19 -15.91 19.19
C SER A 8 -2.74 -14.60 18.56
N GLY A 9 -1.43 -14.44 18.36
CA GLY A 9 -0.86 -13.29 17.64
C GLY A 9 -1.10 -13.30 16.12
N GLN A 10 -1.81 -14.31 15.60
CA GLN A 10 -2.14 -14.43 14.18
C GLN A 10 -3.53 -13.85 13.84
N HIS A 11 -4.31 -13.45 14.85
CA HIS A 11 -5.63 -12.87 14.68
C HIS A 11 -5.62 -11.36 15.00
N PRO A 12 -6.34 -10.53 14.22
CA PRO A 12 -6.50 -9.12 14.54
C PRO A 12 -7.19 -8.96 15.91
N TYR A 13 -6.73 -7.98 16.69
CA TYR A 13 -7.18 -7.77 18.07
C TYR A 13 -7.46 -6.29 18.33
N CYS A 14 -8.62 -5.99 18.91
CA CYS A 14 -8.97 -4.64 19.35
C CYS A 14 -8.60 -4.45 20.82
N HIS A 15 -7.64 -3.58 21.11
CA HIS A 15 -7.24 -3.28 22.50
C HIS A 15 -8.29 -2.49 23.27
N THR A 16 -9.06 -1.64 22.60
CA THR A 16 -10.14 -0.84 23.21
C THR A 16 -11.28 -1.73 23.68
N CYS A 17 -11.69 -2.69 22.85
CA CYS A 17 -12.78 -3.62 23.14
C CYS A 17 -12.32 -4.95 23.76
N LYS A 18 -11.00 -5.14 23.87
CA LYS A 18 -10.31 -6.35 24.38
C LYS A 18 -10.83 -7.64 23.75
N ARG A 19 -10.93 -7.68 22.42
CA ARG A 19 -11.53 -8.78 21.66
C ARG A 19 -10.73 -9.10 20.40
N GLY A 20 -10.53 -10.38 20.15
CA GLY A 20 -9.93 -10.94 18.94
C GLY A 20 -10.96 -11.27 17.86
N PHE A 21 -10.55 -11.15 16.61
CA PHE A 21 -11.39 -11.30 15.42
C PHE A 21 -10.86 -12.40 14.52
N LEU A 22 -11.75 -13.08 13.82
CA LEU A 22 -11.36 -14.21 12.98
C LEU A 22 -10.44 -13.78 11.82
N ASN A 23 -10.70 -12.61 11.23
CA ASN A 23 -9.93 -12.08 10.10
C ASN A 23 -9.99 -10.53 10.06
N ASN A 24 -9.29 -9.93 9.11
CA ASN A 24 -9.24 -8.46 8.96
C ASN A 24 -10.58 -7.84 8.58
N ASN A 25 -11.45 -8.56 7.87
CA ASN A 25 -12.74 -8.02 7.45
C ASN A 25 -13.65 -7.81 8.66
N SER A 26 -13.76 -8.80 9.56
CA SER A 26 -14.57 -8.63 10.76
C SER A 26 -13.98 -7.63 11.75
N PHE A 27 -12.66 -7.53 11.85
CA PHE A 27 -12.01 -6.46 12.62
C PHE A 27 -12.28 -5.06 12.05
N LYS A 28 -12.26 -4.91 10.72
CA LYS A 28 -12.56 -3.63 10.06
C LYS A 28 -14.01 -3.21 10.32
N THR A 29 -14.95 -4.12 10.12
CA THR A 29 -16.37 -3.89 10.41
C THR A 29 -16.60 -3.51 11.87
N HIS A 30 -15.90 -4.16 12.81
CA HIS A 30 -15.92 -3.80 14.23
C HIS A 30 -15.46 -2.34 14.45
N TYR A 31 -14.31 -1.97 13.88
CA TYR A 31 -13.73 -0.66 14.08
C TYR A 31 -14.59 0.46 13.49
N GLU A 32 -15.22 0.21 12.35
CA GLU A 32 -16.03 1.20 11.64
C GLU A 32 -17.44 1.37 12.23
N GLN A 33 -18.04 0.29 12.75
CA GLN A 33 -19.48 0.27 13.05
C GLN A 33 -19.84 -0.04 14.51
N SER A 34 -18.85 -0.37 15.35
CA SER A 34 -19.10 -0.52 16.79
C SER A 34 -19.41 0.82 17.42
N ALA A 35 -20.41 0.84 18.30
CA ALA A 35 -20.78 2.03 19.05
C ALA A 35 -19.57 2.63 19.80
N ARG A 36 -18.68 1.78 20.33
CA ARG A 36 -17.47 2.20 21.08
C ARG A 36 -16.41 2.93 20.25
N HIS A 37 -16.49 2.83 18.92
CA HIS A 37 -15.58 3.51 18.00
C HIS A 37 -16.26 4.66 17.23
N HIS A 38 -17.56 4.87 17.45
CA HIS A 38 -18.28 6.00 16.86
C HIS A 38 -17.96 7.29 17.62
N ARG A 39 -17.85 8.40 16.88
CA ARG A 39 -17.45 9.71 17.42
C ARG A 39 -18.39 10.24 18.51
N ASP A 40 -19.64 9.79 18.49
CA ASP A 40 -20.72 10.23 19.38
C ASP A 40 -21.00 9.24 20.53
N TYR A 41 -20.02 8.41 20.93
CA TYR A 41 -20.18 7.44 22.00
C TYR A 41 -20.30 8.10 23.39
N GLU A 42 -21.40 7.87 24.09
CA GLU A 42 -21.54 8.20 25.52
C GLU A 42 -21.31 6.96 26.40
N GLU A 43 -20.79 7.14 27.62
CA GLU A 43 -20.40 6.04 28.54
C GLU A 43 -21.58 5.16 29.03
N GLY A 44 -22.79 5.36 28.51
CA GLY A 44 -24.00 4.54 28.75
C GLY A 44 -24.44 3.67 27.57
N ASP A 45 -23.83 3.83 26.39
CA ASP A 45 -24.27 3.15 25.18
C ASP A 45 -23.79 1.70 25.16
N ARG A 46 -24.68 0.78 25.52
CA ARG A 46 -24.42 -0.66 25.42
C ARG A 46 -24.65 -1.13 23.99
N GLU A 47 -23.63 -1.74 23.39
CA GLU A 47 -23.75 -2.40 22.09
C GLU A 47 -24.92 -3.41 22.11
N ARG A 48 -25.97 -3.11 21.36
CA ARG A 48 -27.23 -3.87 21.34
C ARG A 48 -27.18 -5.04 20.37
N ARG A 49 -26.22 -5.04 19.44
CA ARG A 49 -26.08 -6.09 18.43
C ARG A 49 -25.66 -7.42 19.07
N ALA A 50 -26.17 -8.50 18.49
CA ALA A 50 -25.87 -9.85 18.94
C ALA A 50 -24.37 -10.15 18.78
N GLU A 51 -23.85 -11.05 19.60
CA GLU A 51 -22.44 -11.38 19.56
C GLU A 51 -22.04 -12.05 18.24
N GLY A 52 -21.01 -11.52 17.55
CA GLY A 52 -20.59 -12.02 16.23
C GLY A 52 -21.26 -11.33 15.05
N TRP A 53 -21.99 -10.23 15.30
CA TRP A 53 -22.53 -9.38 14.23
C TRP A 53 -21.44 -8.87 13.26
N GLU A 54 -20.20 -8.73 13.75
CA GLU A 54 -19.07 -8.26 12.95
C GLU A 54 -18.70 -9.24 11.83
N ASP A 55 -18.74 -10.54 12.13
CA ASP A 55 -18.45 -11.59 11.15
C ASP A 55 -19.60 -11.73 10.14
N GLU A 56 -20.85 -11.66 10.61
CA GLU A 56 -22.04 -11.77 9.76
C GLU A 56 -22.15 -10.58 8.79
N LEU A 57 -21.91 -9.36 9.28
CA LEU A 57 -21.97 -8.18 8.43
C LEU A 57 -20.80 -8.12 7.43
N ALA A 58 -19.61 -8.57 7.84
CA ALA A 58 -18.48 -8.70 6.92
C ALA A 58 -18.79 -9.67 5.76
N ARG A 59 -19.51 -10.76 6.01
CA ARG A 59 -19.97 -11.68 4.96
C ARG A 59 -20.98 -11.03 4.02
N GLN A 60 -21.98 -10.36 4.57
CA GLN A 60 -23.00 -9.67 3.76
C GLN A 60 -22.39 -8.59 2.87
N GLN A 61 -21.44 -7.83 3.39
CA GLN A 61 -20.73 -6.82 2.61
C GLN A 61 -19.89 -7.44 1.51
N GLN A 62 -19.21 -8.56 1.80
CA GLN A 62 -18.45 -9.30 0.81
C GLN A 62 -19.35 -9.90 -0.29
N ASP A 63 -20.54 -10.40 0.06
CA ASP A 63 -21.50 -10.93 -0.91
C ASP A 63 -22.06 -9.82 -1.82
N GLU A 64 -22.31 -8.64 -1.27
CA GLU A 64 -22.73 -7.46 -2.05
C GLU A 64 -21.61 -6.93 -2.95
N GLU A 65 -20.37 -6.86 -2.46
CA GLU A 65 -19.20 -6.49 -3.26
C GLU A 65 -18.93 -7.49 -4.39
N ASN A 66 -19.19 -8.78 -4.14
CA ASN A 66 -19.08 -9.84 -5.13
C ASN A 66 -20.38 -10.05 -5.93
N ARG A 67 -21.41 -9.21 -5.72
CA ARG A 67 -22.65 -9.33 -6.46
C ARG A 67 -22.37 -8.96 -7.91
N GLU A 68 -22.40 -9.96 -8.77
CA GLU A 68 -22.30 -9.75 -10.20
C GLU A 68 -23.54 -8.98 -10.65
N ASP A 69 -23.36 -7.79 -11.20
CA ASP A 69 -24.45 -7.11 -11.90
C ASP A 69 -24.89 -8.02 -13.04
N PRO A 70 -26.21 -8.31 -13.17
CA PRO A 70 -26.68 -9.11 -14.29
C PRO A 70 -26.27 -8.40 -15.57
N VAL A 71 -25.35 -9.01 -16.31
CA VAL A 71 -24.92 -8.50 -17.61
C VAL A 71 -26.18 -8.44 -18.46
N ALA A 72 -26.59 -7.22 -18.81
CA ALA A 72 -27.60 -7.02 -19.84
C ALA A 72 -27.06 -7.73 -21.08
N LEU A 73 -27.64 -8.89 -21.40
CA LEU A 73 -27.41 -9.58 -22.66
C LEU A 73 -28.03 -8.69 -23.74
N GLU A 74 -27.31 -7.63 -24.11
CA GLU A 74 -27.51 -7.02 -25.41
C GLU A 74 -27.32 -8.15 -26.41
N LYS A 75 -28.33 -8.35 -27.26
CA LYS A 75 -28.30 -9.38 -28.30
C LYS A 75 -27.12 -9.04 -29.20
N VAL A 76 -25.97 -9.67 -28.96
CA VAL A 76 -24.81 -9.55 -29.83
C VAL A 76 -25.22 -10.19 -31.14
N GLU A 77 -25.46 -9.35 -32.13
CA GLU A 77 -25.82 -9.72 -33.49
C GLU A 77 -24.71 -10.61 -34.06
N ASP A 78 -25.05 -11.89 -34.28
CA ASP A 78 -24.45 -12.91 -35.15
C ASP A 78 -22.99 -12.70 -35.61
N GLN A 79 -22.06 -12.58 -34.66
CA GLN A 79 -20.66 -12.91 -34.91
C GLN A 79 -20.38 -14.27 -34.32
N ALA A 80 -20.16 -15.25 -35.21
CA ALA A 80 -19.86 -16.62 -34.85
C ALA A 80 -18.75 -16.64 -33.76
N PRO A 81 -18.96 -17.36 -32.65
CA PRO A 81 -17.95 -17.45 -31.61
C PRO A 81 -16.68 -18.06 -32.20
N MET A 82 -15.54 -17.39 -31.97
CA MET A 82 -14.24 -17.87 -32.42
C MET A 82 -14.04 -19.34 -32.02
N SER A 83 -13.45 -20.12 -32.92
CA SER A 83 -13.05 -21.48 -32.60
C SER A 83 -12.08 -21.51 -31.43
N ARG A 84 -12.04 -22.63 -30.72
CA ARG A 84 -11.10 -22.85 -29.60
C ARG A 84 -9.63 -22.63 -30.01
N VAL A 85 -9.32 -22.88 -31.28
CA VAL A 85 -7.99 -22.64 -31.85
C VAL A 85 -7.72 -21.14 -32.03
N GLU A 86 -8.67 -20.40 -32.61
CA GLU A 86 -8.56 -18.95 -32.81
C GLU A 86 -8.47 -18.19 -31.48
N VAL A 87 -9.23 -18.60 -30.47
CA VAL A 87 -9.11 -18.09 -29.10
C VAL A 87 -7.70 -18.33 -28.55
N GLY A 88 -7.17 -19.55 -28.73
CA GLY A 88 -5.81 -19.89 -28.32
C GLY A 88 -4.75 -19.04 -29.00
N ILE A 89 -4.86 -18.83 -30.31
CA ILE A 89 -3.94 -17.98 -31.10
C ILE A 89 -4.04 -16.52 -30.63
N ALA A 90 -5.24 -16.00 -30.39
CA ALA A 90 -5.45 -14.64 -29.90
C ALA A 90 -4.81 -14.42 -28.52
N ILE A 91 -4.99 -15.36 -27.58
CA ILE A 91 -4.38 -15.33 -26.25
C ILE A 91 -2.85 -15.36 -26.34
N LEU A 92 -2.28 -16.23 -27.19
CA LEU A 92 -0.83 -16.33 -27.38
C LEU A 92 -0.24 -15.04 -27.96
N ASN A 93 -0.91 -14.43 -28.93
CA ASN A 93 -0.48 -13.17 -29.54
C ASN A 93 -0.59 -11.99 -28.55
N LEU A 94 -1.65 -11.94 -27.74
CA LEU A 94 -1.81 -10.94 -26.69
C LEU A 94 -0.68 -11.05 -25.65
N LYS A 95 -0.40 -12.26 -25.15
CA LYS A 95 0.72 -12.50 -24.22
C LYS A 95 2.07 -12.08 -24.81
N LYS A 96 2.35 -12.42 -26.08
CA LYS A 96 3.58 -11.98 -26.78
C LYS A 96 3.68 -10.46 -26.88
N ARG A 97 2.57 -9.76 -27.12
CA ARG A 97 2.54 -8.29 -27.19
C ARG A 97 2.81 -7.67 -25.82
N LEU A 98 2.19 -8.20 -24.76
CA LEU A 98 2.38 -7.71 -23.40
C LEU A 98 3.82 -7.95 -22.90
N GLN A 99 4.41 -9.10 -23.20
CA GLN A 99 5.80 -9.42 -22.84
C GLN A 99 6.84 -8.58 -23.59
N ARG A 100 6.48 -8.01 -24.74
CA ARG A 100 7.36 -7.13 -25.55
C ARG A 100 7.23 -5.67 -25.18
N GLN A 101 6.33 -5.29 -24.27
CA GLN A 101 6.24 -3.90 -23.83
C GLN A 101 7.51 -3.57 -23.03
N PRO A 102 8.29 -2.56 -23.45
CA PRO A 102 9.43 -2.13 -22.67
C PRO A 102 8.93 -1.68 -21.30
N ILE A 103 9.47 -2.27 -20.23
CA ILE A 103 9.23 -1.79 -18.86
C ILE A 103 9.58 -0.29 -18.86
N PRO A 104 8.64 0.60 -18.48
CA PRO A 104 8.95 2.02 -18.42
C PRO A 104 10.11 2.20 -17.44
N LYS A 105 11.28 2.61 -17.95
CA LYS A 105 12.45 2.93 -17.13
C LYS A 105 12.16 4.22 -16.37
N ALA A 106 11.33 4.13 -15.34
CA ALA A 106 10.95 5.25 -14.52
C ALA A 106 12.15 5.67 -13.68
N THR A 107 12.64 6.89 -13.90
CA THR A 107 13.66 7.48 -13.03
C THR A 107 13.00 7.97 -11.75
N VAL A 108 13.32 7.35 -10.62
CA VAL A 108 12.81 7.82 -9.33
C VAL A 108 13.55 9.11 -8.96
N LYS A 109 12.79 10.17 -8.68
CA LYS A 109 13.34 11.44 -8.17
C LYS A 109 13.07 11.52 -6.67
N GLN A 110 14.07 11.93 -5.90
CA GLN A 110 13.93 12.19 -4.46
C GLN A 110 14.11 13.68 -4.19
N THR A 111 13.30 14.22 -3.29
CA THR A 111 13.36 15.65 -2.93
C THR A 111 14.46 15.87 -1.91
N CYS A 112 15.34 16.83 -2.18
CA CYS A 112 16.41 17.14 -1.25
C CYS A 112 15.91 18.01 -0.09
N PRO A 113 16.21 17.69 1.18
CA PRO A 113 15.73 18.47 2.33
C PRO A 113 16.45 19.81 2.52
N VAL A 114 17.51 20.10 1.75
CA VAL A 114 18.27 21.38 1.84
C VAL A 114 17.74 22.40 0.84
N CYS A 115 17.55 22.02 -0.43
CA CYS A 115 17.06 22.92 -1.47
C CYS A 115 15.58 22.73 -1.83
N LEU A 116 14.94 21.68 -1.31
CA LEU A 116 13.56 21.29 -1.59
C LEU A 116 13.28 20.97 -3.08
N CYS A 117 14.33 20.77 -3.89
CA CYS A 117 14.19 20.38 -5.29
C CYS A 117 14.24 18.85 -5.48
N PRO A 118 13.42 18.28 -6.38
CA PRO A 118 13.50 16.88 -6.78
C PRO A 118 14.74 16.63 -7.66
N SER A 119 15.51 15.60 -7.34
CA SER A 119 16.71 15.23 -8.08
C SER A 119 16.87 13.71 -8.16
N SER A 120 17.42 13.22 -9.27
CA SER A 120 17.90 11.84 -9.41
C SER A 120 19.37 11.67 -8.98
N LYS A 121 20.12 12.78 -8.88
CA LYS A 121 21.55 12.80 -8.51
C LYS A 121 21.70 13.02 -7.01
N MET A 122 21.47 11.97 -6.23
CA MET A 122 21.52 12.02 -4.77
C MET A 122 22.86 11.51 -4.24
N SER A 123 23.26 11.99 -3.07
CA SER A 123 24.46 11.58 -2.35
C SER A 123 24.13 11.31 -0.88
N VAL A 124 24.77 10.29 -0.30
CA VAL A 124 24.63 9.90 1.11
C VAL A 124 25.89 10.24 1.86
N THR A 125 25.69 10.83 3.02
CA THR A 125 26.74 11.08 4.01
C THR A 125 27.11 9.79 4.76
N LYS A 126 28.29 9.69 5.37
CA LYS A 126 28.66 8.53 6.21
C LYS A 126 27.66 8.25 7.34
N CYS A 127 26.93 9.27 7.79
CA CYS A 127 25.90 9.15 8.81
C CYS A 127 24.51 8.71 8.30
N GLY A 128 24.36 8.43 7.01
CA GLY A 128 23.13 7.86 6.42
C GLY A 128 22.14 8.88 5.87
N HIS A 129 22.35 10.18 6.03
CA HIS A 129 21.45 11.21 5.51
C HIS A 129 21.71 11.48 4.02
N VAL A 130 20.63 11.68 3.26
CA VAL A 130 20.61 11.74 1.79
C VAL A 130 20.21 13.13 1.30
N PHE A 131 20.97 13.66 0.33
CA PHE A 131 20.78 15.01 -0.20
C PHE A 131 21.09 15.10 -1.69
N CYS A 132 20.72 16.19 -2.33
CA CYS A 132 21.16 16.51 -3.69
C CYS A 132 22.69 16.66 -3.70
N SER A 133 23.36 16.14 -4.74
CA SER A 133 24.83 16.12 -4.79
C SER A 133 25.47 17.52 -4.75
N SER A 134 24.82 18.55 -5.29
CA SER A 134 25.29 19.94 -5.20
C SER A 134 25.16 20.51 -3.79
N CYS A 135 24.03 20.24 -3.13
CA CYS A 135 23.69 20.73 -1.80
C CYS A 135 24.71 20.25 -0.75
N ILE A 136 24.93 18.93 -0.68
CA ILE A 136 25.77 18.37 0.37
C ILE A 136 27.25 18.69 0.17
N ARG A 137 27.71 18.82 -1.09
CA ARG A 137 29.08 19.27 -1.38
C ARG A 137 29.32 20.69 -0.87
N GLN A 138 28.41 21.63 -1.19
CA GLN A 138 28.51 23.02 -0.71
C GLN A 138 28.47 23.11 0.81
N THR A 139 27.63 22.31 1.49
CA THR A 139 27.60 22.31 2.95
C THR A 139 28.92 21.80 3.52
N PHE A 140 29.47 20.71 2.98
CA PHE A 140 30.73 20.14 3.50
C PHE A 140 31.92 21.06 3.26
N GLU A 141 31.95 21.81 2.16
CA GLU A 141 32.97 22.84 1.90
C GLU A 141 32.91 24.00 2.92
N LYS A 142 31.71 24.36 3.40
CA LYS A 142 31.52 25.51 4.31
C LYS A 142 31.59 25.15 5.79
N SER A 143 31.00 24.02 6.19
CA SER A 143 30.80 23.67 7.61
C SER A 143 31.26 22.27 7.99
N GLN A 144 31.72 21.46 7.03
CA GLN A 144 32.23 20.09 7.25
C GLN A 144 31.31 19.21 8.13
N GLY A 145 30.00 19.44 8.07
CA GLY A 145 29.02 18.79 8.92
C GLY A 145 27.73 18.43 8.18
N CYS A 146 27.08 17.34 8.61
CA CYS A 146 25.79 16.92 8.06
C CYS A 146 24.67 17.92 8.37
N PRO A 147 23.88 18.40 7.38
CA PRO A 147 22.76 19.30 7.61
C PRO A 147 21.72 18.77 8.60
N SER A 148 21.49 17.46 8.63
CA SER A 148 20.42 16.85 9.44
C SER A 148 20.84 16.52 10.87
N CYS A 149 22.06 16.04 11.09
CA CYS A 149 22.50 15.55 12.40
C CYS A 149 23.80 16.17 12.91
N ARG A 150 24.38 17.13 12.17
CA ARG A 150 25.61 17.87 12.52
C ARG A 150 26.86 17.02 12.77
N LYS A 151 26.81 15.71 12.50
CA LYS A 151 28.00 14.85 12.56
C LYS A 151 29.06 15.34 11.56
N PRO A 152 30.34 15.37 11.97
CA PRO A 152 31.41 15.82 11.10
C PRO A 152 31.58 14.88 9.91
N GLY A 153 31.95 15.43 8.77
CA GLY A 153 32.13 14.68 7.53
C GLY A 153 33.00 15.43 6.53
N HIS A 154 33.69 14.67 5.67
CA HIS A 154 34.52 15.21 4.59
C HIS A 154 33.94 14.83 3.22
N LEU A 155 34.30 15.58 2.17
CA LEU A 155 33.79 15.38 0.81
C LEU A 155 34.05 13.96 0.29
N ASP A 156 35.20 13.37 0.63
CA ASP A 156 35.59 12.01 0.21
C ASP A 156 34.69 10.92 0.79
N GLN A 157 33.92 11.23 1.84
CA GLN A 157 33.01 10.30 2.49
C GLN A 157 31.62 10.28 1.85
N LEU A 158 31.35 11.17 0.88
CA LEU A 158 30.08 11.23 0.18
C LEU A 158 30.00 10.13 -0.88
N ARG A 159 28.98 9.27 -0.77
CA ARG A 159 28.68 8.25 -1.79
C ARG A 159 27.51 8.66 -2.66
N LYS A 160 27.68 8.60 -3.99
CA LYS A 160 26.61 8.87 -4.95
C LYS A 160 25.66 7.66 -5.01
N ILE A 161 24.35 7.92 -5.06
CA ILE A 161 23.34 6.90 -5.34
C ILE A 161 22.76 7.16 -6.73
N ASP A 162 22.60 6.08 -7.49
CA ASP A 162 21.81 6.09 -8.71
C ASP A 162 20.39 5.62 -8.44
N LEU A 163 19.40 6.47 -8.74
CA LEU A 163 17.97 6.18 -8.54
C LEU A 163 17.29 5.67 -9.82
N ARG A 164 18.08 5.14 -10.77
CA ARG A 164 17.58 4.47 -11.98
C ARG A 164 17.22 3.02 -11.68
N ILE A 165 15.92 2.71 -11.72
CA ILE A 165 15.41 1.34 -11.65
C ILE A 165 15.57 0.70 -13.04
N HIS A 166 16.19 -0.49 -13.09
CA HIS A 166 16.40 -1.28 -14.32
C HIS A 166 15.30 -2.30 -14.51
#